data_AF-A0A378PWI6-F1
#
_entry.id   AF-A0A378PWI6-F1
#
_cell.length_a   1.000
_cell.length_b   1.000
_cell.length_c   1.000
_cell.angle_alpha   90.00
_cell.angle_beta   90.00
_cell.angle_gamma   90.00
#
_symmetry.space_group_name_H-M   'P 1'
#
loop_
_entity.id
_entity.type
_entity.pdbx_description
1 polymer ?
#
loop_
_entity_poly.entity_id
_entity_poly.type
_entity_poly.pdbx_seq_one_letter_code
_entity_poly.pdbx_strand_id
1 'polypeptide(L)'
;MNDDLHIDFKKEYIHLFNLPYNLSALITFLICIAFKKGLINLDEDLFWLLLCGMVLIILLVIFIFDNLIKKYLIKKQFSHEQLTKANKIGQYIAKISAIAFLAFLAMQLGFF
;
A
#
# COMPACT_ATOMS: atom_id res chain seq x y z
N MET A 1 1.19 30.05 7.24
CA MET A 1 2.00 30.10 5.99
C MET A 1 2.84 28.83 5.84
N ASN A 2 2.21 27.64 5.93
CA ASN A 2 2.90 26.34 5.88
C ASN A 2 2.05 25.22 5.25
N ASP A 3 0.73 25.40 5.15
CA ASP A 3 -0.19 24.42 4.56
C ASP A 3 -0.06 24.35 3.03
N ASP A 4 0.14 25.49 2.35
CA ASP A 4 0.30 25.53 0.88
C ASP A 4 1.56 24.78 0.41
N LEU A 5 2.68 24.96 1.13
CA LEU A 5 3.93 24.22 0.91
C LEU A 5 3.75 22.70 1.13
N HIS A 6 2.86 22.31 2.04
CA HIS A 6 2.59 20.92 2.35
C HIS A 6 1.67 20.26 1.30
N ILE A 7 0.76 21.03 0.70
CA ILE A 7 -0.15 20.58 -0.37
C ILE A 7 0.63 20.35 -1.67
N ASP A 8 1.53 21.25 -2.05
CA ASP A 8 2.34 21.10 -3.27
C ASP A 8 3.31 19.92 -3.17
N PHE A 9 3.95 19.72 -2.00
CA PHE A 9 4.82 18.58 -1.77
C PHE A 9 4.09 17.24 -1.84
N LYS A 10 2.89 17.15 -1.23
CA LYS A 10 2.10 15.91 -1.28
C LYS A 10 1.68 15.55 -2.70
N LYS A 11 1.36 16.54 -3.54
CA LYS A 11 1.04 16.32 -4.95
C LYS A 11 2.27 15.83 -5.73
N GLU A 12 3.43 16.43 -5.50
CA GLU A 12 4.68 16.03 -6.16
C GLU A 12 5.09 14.59 -5.82
N TYR A 13 4.90 14.16 -4.57
CA TYR A 13 5.28 12.83 -4.08
C TYR A 13 4.09 11.93 -3.76
N ILE A 14 2.99 12.06 -4.51
CA ILE A 14 1.73 11.35 -4.23
C ILE A 14 1.90 9.83 -4.11
N HIS A 15 2.76 9.22 -4.92
CA HIS A 15 2.98 7.77 -4.89
C HIS A 15 3.79 7.33 -3.66
N LEU A 16 4.65 8.19 -3.13
CA LEU A 16 5.34 7.95 -1.87
C LEU A 16 4.37 7.98 -0.69
N PHE A 17 3.47 8.96 -0.65
CA PHE A 17 2.44 9.04 0.39
C PHE A 17 1.44 7.89 0.32
N ASN A 18 1.11 7.44 -0.89
CA ASN A 18 0.21 6.31 -1.11
C ASN A 18 0.90 4.95 -1.05
N LEU A 19 2.23 4.91 -0.89
CA LEU A 19 3.01 3.69 -0.81
C LEU A 19 2.47 2.67 0.21
N PRO A 20 2.22 3.03 1.49
CA PRO A 20 1.71 2.06 2.47
C PRO A 20 0.36 1.48 2.03
N TYR A 21 -0.55 2.30 1.50
CA TYR A 21 -1.84 1.83 0.99
C TYR A 21 -1.68 0.85 -0.19
N ASN A 22 -0.88 1.21 -1.18
CA ASN A 22 -0.67 0.37 -2.37
C ASN A 22 0.05 -0.94 -2.02
N LEU A 23 1.01 -0.90 -1.08
CA LEU A 23 1.71 -2.09 -0.61
C LEU A 23 0.78 -3.02 0.15
N SER A 24 -0.05 -2.45 1.04
CA SER A 24 -1.06 -3.22 1.78
C SER A 24 -2.08 -3.85 0.84
N ALA A 25 -2.60 -3.09 -0.12
CA ALA A 25 -3.52 -3.60 -1.14
C ALA A 25 -2.90 -4.75 -1.94
N LEU A 26 -1.65 -4.60 -2.38
CA LEU A 26 -0.91 -5.65 -3.07
C LEU A 26 -0.83 -6.93 -2.22
N ILE A 27 -0.41 -6.82 -0.97
CA ILE A 27 -0.29 -7.97 -0.06
C ILE A 27 -1.66 -8.65 0.12
N THR A 28 -2.72 -7.86 0.34
CA THR A 28 -4.08 -8.40 0.47
C THR A 28 -4.52 -9.17 -0.76
N PHE A 29 -4.34 -8.62 -1.97
CA PHE A 29 -4.73 -9.33 -3.19
C PHE A 29 -3.91 -10.60 -3.42
N LEU A 30 -2.61 -10.58 -3.11
CA LEU A 30 -1.78 -11.78 -3.22
C LEU A 30 -2.23 -12.88 -2.26
N ILE A 31 -2.59 -12.53 -1.02
CA ILE A 31 -3.12 -13.48 -0.04
C ILE A 31 -4.47 -14.06 -0.50
N CYS A 32 -5.37 -13.21 -1.00
CA CYS A 32 -6.65 -13.67 -1.53
C CYS A 32 -6.49 -14.59 -2.75
N ILE A 33 -5.57 -14.28 -3.66
CA ILE A 33 -5.24 -15.15 -4.81
C ILE A 33 -4.67 -16.48 -4.32
N ALA A 34 -3.74 -16.46 -3.36
CA ALA A 34 -3.10 -17.66 -2.83
C ALA A 34 -4.11 -18.58 -2.12
N PHE A 35 -5.02 -18.01 -1.33
CA PHE A 35 -6.13 -18.76 -0.72
C PHE A 35 -7.06 -19.36 -1.78
N LYS A 36 -7.49 -18.57 -2.76
CA LYS A 36 -8.40 -19.05 -3.83
C LYS A 36 -7.80 -20.15 -4.71
N LYS A 37 -6.47 -20.18 -4.90
CA LYS A 37 -5.78 -21.27 -5.61
C LYS A 37 -5.45 -22.47 -4.71
N GLY A 38 -5.82 -22.45 -3.43
CA GLY A 38 -5.51 -23.52 -2.47
C GLY A 38 -4.03 -23.60 -2.07
N LEU A 39 -3.24 -22.53 -2.30
CA LEU A 39 -1.87 -22.44 -1.80
C LEU A 39 -1.82 -22.22 -0.29
N ILE A 40 -2.90 -21.69 0.27
CA ILE A 40 -3.11 -21.52 1.71
C ILE A 40 -4.31 -22.40 2.08
N ASN A 41 -4.06 -23.47 2.83
CA ASN A 41 -5.10 -24.32 3.41
C ASN A 41 -5.44 -23.79 4.80
N LEU A 42 -6.36 -22.83 4.84
CA LEU A 42 -6.99 -22.36 6.07
C LEU A 42 -8.48 -22.64 5.99
N ASP A 43 -9.09 -22.85 7.15
CA ASP A 43 -10.55 -22.79 7.24
C ASP A 43 -11.04 -21.40 6.83
N GLU A 44 -12.22 -21.32 6.22
CA GLU A 44 -12.75 -20.06 5.68
C GLU A 44 -12.93 -19.02 6.79
N ASP A 45 -13.40 -19.45 7.97
CA ASP A 45 -13.58 -18.58 9.13
C ASP A 45 -12.23 -18.06 9.66
N LEU A 46 -11.21 -18.91 9.68
CA LEU A 46 -9.85 -18.54 10.06
C LEU A 46 -9.20 -17.59 9.06
N PHE A 47 -9.46 -17.77 7.76
CA PHE A 47 -8.98 -16.90 6.70
C PHE A 47 -9.55 -15.48 6.85
N TRP A 48 -10.87 -15.37 7.07
CA TRP A 48 -11.52 -14.07 7.29
C TRP A 48 -11.03 -13.39 8.57
N LEU A 49 -10.85 -14.14 9.66
CA LEU A 49 -10.29 -13.61 10.91
C LEU A 49 -8.87 -13.04 10.70
N LEU A 50 -8.02 -13.75 9.96
CA LEU A 50 -6.67 -13.30 9.61
C LEU A 50 -6.69 -12.03 8.77
N LEU A 51 -7.60 -11.96 7.79
CA LEU A 51 -7.80 -10.78 6.95
C LEU A 51 -8.22 -9.57 7.78
N CYS A 52 -9.17 -9.73 8.70
CA CYS A 52 -9.58 -8.67 9.62
C CYS A 52 -8.41 -8.21 10.53
N GLY A 53 -7.63 -9.15 11.06
CA GLY A 53 -6.43 -8.83 11.84
C GLY A 53 -5.38 -8.06 11.04
N MET A 54 -5.16 -8.44 9.78
CA MET A 54 -4.27 -7.71 8.87
C MET A 54 -4.72 -6.28 8.62
N VAL A 55 -6.02 -6.03 8.47
CA VAL A 55 -6.55 -4.66 8.28
C VAL A 55 -6.17 -3.76 9.46
N LEU A 56 -6.27 -4.25 10.70
CA LEU A 56 -5.86 -3.48 11.89
C LEU A 56 -4.36 -3.16 11.88
N ILE A 57 -3.51 -4.13 11.51
CA ILE A 57 -2.07 -3.94 11.39
C ILE A 57 -1.76 -2.91 10.28
N ILE A 58 -2.44 -3.00 9.13
CA ILE A 58 -2.29 -2.07 8.01
C ILE A 58 -2.63 -0.64 8.44
N LEU A 59 -3.74 -0.44 9.15
CA LEU A 59 -4.14 0.87 9.67
C LEU A 59 -3.08 1.46 10.62
N LEU A 60 -2.51 0.62 11.49
CA LEU A 60 -1.40 1.00 12.38
C LEU A 60 -0.17 1.44 11.58
N VAL A 61 0.23 0.67 10.57
CA VAL A 61 1.39 0.98 9.72
C VAL A 61 1.18 2.29 8.97
N ILE A 62 -0.02 2.51 8.40
CA ILE A 62 -0.38 3.76 7.72
C ILE A 62 -0.28 4.95 8.69
N PHE A 63 -0.81 4.82 9.91
CA PHE A 63 -0.78 5.88 10.91
C PHE A 63 0.67 6.23 11.33
N ILE A 64 1.50 5.22 11.55
CA ILE A 64 2.92 5.41 11.87
C ILE A 64 3.65 6.09 10.70
N PHE A 65 3.40 5.63 9.47
CA PHE A 65 4.05 6.14 8.28
C PHE A 65 3.68 7.60 7.99
N ASP A 66 2.41 7.99 8.12
CA ASP A 66 1.96 9.38 7.94
C ASP A 66 2.63 10.31 8.98
N ASN A 67 2.72 9.86 10.24
CA ASN A 67 3.42 10.61 11.29
C ASN A 67 4.93 10.71 11.05
N LEU A 68 5.56 9.66 10.55
CA LEU A 68 6.98 9.66 10.20
C LEU A 68 7.24 10.62 9.05
N ILE A 69 6.51 10.52 7.93
CA ILE A 69 6.70 11.42 6.78
C ILE A 69 6.51 12.88 7.18
N LYS A 70 5.48 13.22 7.96
CA LYS A 70 5.30 14.58 8.47
C LYS A 70 6.50 15.05 9.30
N LYS A 71 7.01 14.22 10.22
CA LYS A 71 8.19 14.56 11.02
C LYS A 71 9.45 14.74 10.17
N TYR A 72 9.66 13.89 9.17
CA TYR A 72 10.82 13.95 8.27
C TYR A 72 10.76 15.16 7.34
N LEU A 73 9.57 15.55 6.89
CA LEU A 73 9.31 16.75 6.11
C LEU A 73 9.65 18.02 6.87
N ILE A 74 9.16 18.13 8.10
CA ILE A 74 9.42 19.29 8.98
C ILE A 74 10.91 19.44 9.26
N LYS A 75 11.67 18.34 9.33
CA LYS A 75 13.11 18.34 9.61
C LYS A 75 14.00 18.44 8.36
N LYS A 76 13.44 18.54 7.14
CA LYS A 76 14.20 18.55 5.86
C LYS A 76 15.30 17.48 5.77
N GLN A 77 15.04 16.29 6.32
CA GLN A 77 16.08 15.26 6.48
C GLN A 77 16.39 14.47 5.21
N PHE A 78 15.51 14.51 4.20
CA PHE A 78 15.72 13.81 2.93
C PHE A 78 16.14 14.76 1.83
N SER A 79 17.11 14.33 1.02
CA SER A 79 17.42 15.02 -0.23
C SER A 79 16.28 14.85 -1.24
N HIS A 80 16.16 15.81 -2.15
CA HIS A 80 15.19 15.74 -3.25
C HIS A 80 15.33 14.45 -4.09
N GLU A 81 16.57 13.97 -4.25
CA GLU A 81 16.88 12.74 -4.97
C GLU A 81 16.34 11.49 -4.23
N GLN A 82 16.49 11.42 -2.91
CA GLN A 82 15.97 10.32 -2.09
C GLN A 82 14.44 10.25 -2.16
N LEU A 83 13.77 11.40 -2.06
CA LEU A 83 12.31 11.50 -2.16
C LEU A 83 11.82 11.08 -3.55
N THR A 84 12.51 11.51 -4.60
CA THR A 84 12.21 11.14 -5.99
C THR A 84 12.37 9.64 -6.22
N LYS A 85 13.44 9.04 -5.70
CA LYS A 85 13.68 7.60 -5.78
C LYS A 85 12.58 6.81 -5.06
N ALA A 86 12.21 7.23 -3.85
CA ALA A 86 11.16 6.59 -3.08
C ALA A 86 9.78 6.72 -3.75
N ASN A 87 9.48 7.87 -4.36
CA ASN A 87 8.25 8.08 -5.13
C ASN A 87 8.19 7.19 -6.39
N LYS A 88 9.31 7.01 -7.10
CA LYS A 88 9.40 6.05 -8.21
C LYS A 88 9.11 4.62 -7.74
N ILE A 89 9.66 4.20 -6.60
CA ILE A 89 9.37 2.89 -6.00
C ILE A 89 7.87 2.76 -5.70
N GLY A 90 7.26 3.78 -5.10
CA GLY A 90 5.81 3.82 -4.86
C GLY A 90 4.98 3.72 -6.14
N GLN A 91 5.45 4.32 -7.23
CA GLN A 91 4.79 4.21 -8.53
C GLN A 91 4.83 2.78 -9.08
N TYR A 92 5.95 2.07 -8.95
CA TYR A 92 6.05 0.67 -9.35
C TYR A 92 5.12 -0.21 -8.50
N ILE A 93 5.12 -0.02 -7.18
CA ILE A 93 4.24 -0.78 -6.28
C ILE A 93 2.76 -0.52 -6.60
N ALA A 94 2.38 0.72 -6.90
CA ALA A 94 1.01 1.04 -7.32
C ALA A 94 0.61 0.29 -8.60
N LYS A 95 1.49 0.24 -9.60
CA LYS A 95 1.24 -0.51 -10.85
C LYS A 95 1.10 -2.02 -10.59
N ILE A 96 1.99 -2.59 -9.79
CA ILE A 96 1.95 -4.01 -9.44
C ILE A 96 0.68 -4.34 -8.64
N SER A 97 0.29 -3.47 -7.70
CA SER A 97 -0.97 -3.60 -6.95
C SER A 97 -2.18 -3.59 -7.87
N ALA A 98 -2.21 -2.72 -8.89
CA ALA A 98 -3.29 -2.69 -9.86
C ALA A 98 -3.36 -3.98 -10.70
N ILE A 99 -2.21 -4.53 -11.09
CA ILE A 99 -2.14 -5.83 -11.80
C ILE A 99 -2.64 -6.96 -10.90
N ALA A 100 -2.23 -7.01 -9.63
CA ALA A 100 -2.70 -8.01 -8.68
C ALA A 100 -4.22 -7.92 -8.45
N PHE A 101 -4.76 -6.71 -8.37
CA PHE A 101 -6.21 -6.49 -8.31
C PHE A 101 -6.93 -7.03 -9.56
N LEU A 102 -6.43 -6.69 -10.75
CA LEU A 102 -7.01 -7.18 -12.01
C LEU A 102 -6.95 -8.71 -12.13
N ALA A 103 -5.84 -9.33 -11.69
CA ALA A 103 -5.70 -10.77 -11.64
C ALA A 103 -6.73 -11.40 -10.69
N PHE A 104 -6.88 -10.85 -9.48
CA PHE A 104 -7.89 -11.30 -8.52
C PHE A 104 -9.32 -11.17 -9.10
N LEU A 105 -9.64 -10.03 -9.72
CA LEU A 105 -10.94 -9.79 -10.33
C LEU A 105 -11.23 -10.76 -11.48
N ALA A 106 -10.25 -11.02 -12.36
CA ALA A 106 -10.37 -11.98 -13.45
C ALA A 106 -10.68 -13.40 -12.93
N MET A 107 -10.06 -13.81 -11.82
CA MET A 107 -10.36 -15.09 -11.16
C MET A 107 -11.76 -15.11 -10.55
N GLN A 108 -12.28 -13.97 -10.10
CA GLN A 108 -13.62 -13.86 -9.54
C GLN A 108 -14.71 -13.97 -10.60
N LEU A 109 -14.44 -13.47 -11.81
CA LEU A 109 -15.32 -13.55 -12.97
C LEU A 109 -15.23 -14.88 -13.73
N GLY A 110 -14.40 -15.83 -13.29
CA GLY A 110 -14.30 -17.16 -13.88
C GLY A 110 -13.46 -17.26 -15.16
N PHE A 111 -12.59 -16.27 -15.43
CA PHE A 111 -11.65 -16.35 -16.55
C PHE A 111 -10.49 -17.35 -16.30
N PHE A 112 -10.32 -17.85 -15.07
CA PHE A 112 -9.20 -18.70 -14.61
C PHE A 112 -9.57 -19.64 -13.45
#